data_AF-A0A1F5R7L6-F1
#
_entry.id   AF-A0A1F5R7L6-F1
#
_cell.length_a   1.000
_cell.length_b   1.000
_cell.length_c   1.000
_cell.angle_alpha   90.00
_cell.angle_beta   90.00
_cell.angle_gamma   90.00
#
_symmetry.space_group_name_H-M   'P 1'
#
loop_
_entity.id
_entity.type
_entity.pdbx_description
1 polymer ?
#
loop_
_entity_poly.entity_id
_entity_poly.type
_entity_poly.pdbx_seq_one_letter_code
_entity_poly.pdbx_strand_id
1 'polypeptide(L)'
;MKRAFTLVPLFLAVPLFVGCGSSSKSTSTPDVTGAEIAVAAGLQALADGDVAGANAQFRTAVAKDPSNPRGNIGAAVTEVALVESDPDVNRILGDLGITGVPPIPSPLGAFGPRERSIGRFSLVPRHDYDPMRIGRSVFGLLLRATANPPAVSEIQDVIKTRIMSRLSYAESRLNVVEQNPNFVWKIPPAVTGEPDSVEVDLGDVLLVDAVINLVQGPLGLVVAYNFDADYENLDAEMLLAPGSPWATLHPDGAAQLSEAYTSLLTADTRIHAAEQSIQGETDEQSDDLVPQSVDLSEIIAGLDEMANALEHQITVSVRDYQGGNLDVELSAGVFFTSPIQDWKPKLPFHTFDPTTHDPIITDPLGFPDPRFNGLFPTMTNALWQQIVGPISP
;
A
#
# COMPACT_ATOMS: atom_id res chain seq x y z
N MET A 1 -16.63 -45.70 36.10
CA MET A 1 -17.61 -45.14 35.15
C MET A 1 -16.81 -44.24 34.21
N LYS A 2 -16.30 -44.62 33.03
CA LYS A 2 -16.88 -45.02 31.72
C LYS A 2 -17.92 -44.05 31.12
N ARG A 3 -17.62 -43.63 29.86
CA ARG A 3 -18.30 -42.79 28.84
C ARG A 3 -17.86 -41.31 28.88
N ALA A 4 -17.15 -40.68 27.92
CA ALA A 4 -16.93 -40.79 26.46
C ALA A 4 -17.97 -40.07 25.57
N PHE A 5 -17.43 -39.34 24.56
CA PHE A 5 -17.99 -38.67 23.35
C PHE A 5 -18.62 -37.25 23.50
N THR A 6 -18.56 -36.25 22.59
CA THR A 6 -17.84 -35.88 21.34
C THR A 6 -18.53 -34.61 20.73
N LEU A 7 -17.78 -33.64 20.15
CA LEU A 7 -18.10 -32.61 19.08
C LEU A 7 -19.44 -31.79 19.17
N VAL A 8 -19.68 -30.56 18.68
CA VAL A 8 -19.09 -29.54 17.76
C VAL A 8 -19.94 -28.24 17.92
N PRO A 9 -19.54 -27.07 17.36
CA PRO A 9 -19.93 -25.73 17.82
C PRO A 9 -21.22 -25.18 17.19
N LEU A 10 -21.81 -24.17 17.84
CA LEU A 10 -22.94 -23.40 17.32
C LEU A 10 -22.46 -22.06 16.76
N PHE A 11 -22.54 -21.97 15.43
CA PHE A 11 -22.50 -20.77 14.60
C PHE A 11 -23.72 -19.85 14.83
N LEU A 12 -23.60 -18.61 14.33
CA LEU A 12 -24.61 -17.61 13.92
C LEU A 12 -24.97 -16.48 14.89
N ALA A 13 -24.54 -15.27 14.52
CA ALA A 13 -25.49 -14.25 14.05
C ALA A 13 -24.81 -13.27 13.08
N VAL A 14 -24.99 -13.55 11.78
CA VAL A 14 -24.82 -12.63 10.65
C VAL A 14 -26.07 -11.74 10.60
N PRO A 15 -25.98 -10.40 10.50
CA PRO A 15 -27.12 -9.61 10.05
C PRO A 15 -27.24 -9.77 8.53
N LEU A 16 -28.18 -10.61 8.12
CA LEU A 16 -28.70 -10.72 6.76
C LEU A 16 -29.48 -9.44 6.42
N PHE A 17 -28.93 -8.59 5.56
CA PHE A 17 -29.76 -7.71 4.74
C PHE A 17 -30.32 -8.54 3.57
N VAL A 18 -31.48 -9.17 3.81
CA VAL A 18 -32.35 -9.68 2.74
C VAL A 18 -33.04 -8.48 2.10
N GLY A 19 -32.38 -7.88 1.10
CA GLY A 19 -33.07 -7.16 0.06
C GLY A 19 -33.68 -8.17 -0.92
N CYS A 20 -34.98 -8.43 -0.82
CA CYS A 20 -35.74 -9.11 -1.86
C CYS A 20 -35.87 -8.21 -3.10
N GLY A 21 -34.78 -8.11 -3.86
CA GLY A 21 -34.79 -7.70 -5.25
C GLY A 21 -34.39 -8.90 -6.08
N SER A 22 -35.33 -9.53 -6.76
CA SER A 22 -35.04 -10.56 -7.75
C SER A 22 -34.42 -9.90 -8.98
N SER A 23 -33.16 -9.47 -8.87
CA SER A 23 -32.34 -9.18 -10.03
C SER A 23 -31.99 -10.54 -10.65
N SER A 24 -32.78 -10.94 -11.65
CA SER A 24 -32.33 -11.96 -12.59
C SER A 24 -30.94 -11.53 -13.07
N LYS A 25 -29.89 -12.24 -12.65
CA LYS A 25 -28.58 -12.15 -13.31
C LYS A 25 -28.83 -12.59 -14.75
N SER A 26 -29.16 -11.63 -15.59
CA SER A 26 -29.06 -11.78 -17.03
C SER A 26 -27.58 -12.03 -17.28
N THR A 27 -27.21 -13.30 -17.41
CA THR A 27 -25.94 -13.70 -18.00
C THR A 27 -26.00 -13.31 -19.48
N SER A 28 -25.90 -11.99 -19.74
CA SER A 28 -25.66 -11.51 -21.08
C SER A 28 -24.35 -12.13 -21.54
N THR A 29 -24.42 -12.89 -22.64
CA THR A 29 -23.23 -13.40 -23.32
C THR A 29 -22.24 -12.24 -23.52
N PRO A 30 -20.94 -12.42 -23.19
CA PRO A 30 -19.94 -11.39 -23.39
C PRO A 30 -19.93 -10.87 -24.83
N ASP A 31 -19.89 -9.54 -25.00
CA ASP A 31 -19.75 -8.88 -26.29
C ASP A 31 -18.26 -8.69 -26.61
N VAL A 32 -17.60 -9.79 -26.98
CA VAL A 32 -16.16 -9.84 -27.26
C VAL A 32 -15.76 -8.84 -28.35
N THR A 33 -16.54 -8.77 -29.43
CA THR A 33 -16.27 -7.82 -30.54
C THR A 33 -16.38 -6.37 -30.07
N GLY A 34 -17.44 -6.05 -29.32
CA GLY A 34 -17.61 -4.71 -28.79
C GLY A 34 -16.54 -4.33 -27.76
N ALA A 35 -16.00 -5.29 -27.02
CA ALA A 35 -14.88 -5.09 -26.11
C ALA A 35 -13.59 -4.75 -26.88
N GLU A 36 -13.24 -5.49 -27.93
CA GLU A 36 -12.06 -5.20 -28.74
C GLU A 36 -12.15 -3.83 -29.46
N ILE A 37 -13.35 -3.44 -29.92
CA ILE A 37 -13.58 -2.09 -30.47
C ILE A 37 -13.28 -1.01 -29.41
N ALA A 38 -13.70 -1.24 -28.16
CA ALA A 38 -13.43 -0.31 -27.08
C ALA A 38 -11.94 -0.30 -26.68
N VAL A 39 -11.25 -1.45 -26.68
CA VAL A 39 -9.79 -1.51 -26.50
C VAL A 39 -9.06 -0.68 -27.56
N ALA A 40 -9.43 -0.82 -28.84
CA ALA A 40 -8.83 -0.04 -29.93
C ALA A 40 -9.07 1.48 -29.76
N ALA A 41 -10.28 1.87 -29.34
CA ALA A 41 -10.59 3.26 -29.03
C ALA A 41 -9.78 3.78 -27.82
N GLY A 42 -9.53 2.93 -26.81
CA GLY A 42 -8.69 3.25 -25.67
C GLY A 42 -7.23 3.48 -26.06
N LEU A 43 -6.68 2.62 -26.91
CA LEU A 43 -5.34 2.81 -27.47
C LEU A 43 -5.24 4.11 -28.29
N GLN A 44 -6.24 4.43 -29.11
CA GLN A 44 -6.27 5.68 -29.85
C GLN A 44 -6.26 6.90 -28.90
N ALA A 45 -7.06 6.88 -27.84
CA ALA A 45 -7.07 7.95 -26.85
C ALA A 45 -5.70 8.12 -26.16
N LEU A 46 -5.00 7.02 -25.84
CA LEU A 46 -3.61 7.09 -25.33
C LEU A 46 -2.64 7.69 -26.35
N ALA A 47 -2.76 7.31 -27.63
CA ALA A 47 -1.97 7.90 -28.71
C ALA A 47 -2.22 9.42 -28.87
N ASP A 48 -3.40 9.90 -28.48
CA ASP A 48 -3.74 11.32 -28.45
C ASP A 48 -3.33 12.02 -27.13
N GLY A 49 -2.87 11.25 -26.13
CA GLY A 49 -2.50 11.74 -24.80
C GLY A 49 -3.69 11.93 -23.85
N ASP A 50 -4.88 11.42 -24.22
CA ASP A 50 -6.10 11.48 -23.42
C ASP A 50 -6.24 10.23 -22.54
N VAL A 51 -5.55 10.24 -21.39
CA VAL A 51 -5.56 9.13 -20.42
C VAL A 51 -6.96 8.89 -19.84
N ALA A 52 -7.73 9.96 -19.59
CA ALA A 52 -9.09 9.85 -19.05
C ALA A 52 -10.04 9.23 -20.08
N GLY A 53 -9.98 9.67 -21.34
CA GLY A 53 -10.70 9.07 -22.45
C GLY A 53 -10.34 7.61 -22.65
N ALA A 54 -9.05 7.27 -22.55
CA ALA A 54 -8.57 5.90 -22.65
C ALA A 54 -9.14 5.01 -21.53
N ASN A 55 -9.08 5.46 -20.28
CA ASN A 55 -9.65 4.73 -19.13
C ASN A 55 -11.14 4.44 -19.35
N ALA A 56 -11.91 5.43 -19.80
CA ALA A 56 -13.33 5.26 -20.07
C ALA A 56 -13.61 4.17 -21.13
N GLN A 57 -12.77 4.10 -22.17
CA GLN A 57 -12.87 3.05 -23.20
C GLN A 57 -12.46 1.68 -22.68
N PHE A 58 -11.39 1.56 -21.89
CA PHE A 58 -11.01 0.29 -21.28
C PHE A 58 -12.05 -0.22 -20.28
N ARG A 59 -12.63 0.66 -19.45
CA ARG A 59 -13.78 0.33 -18.59
C ARG A 59 -14.99 -0.14 -19.41
N THR A 60 -15.22 0.48 -20.57
CA THR A 60 -16.26 0.03 -21.52
C THR A 60 -15.95 -1.37 -22.06
N ALA A 61 -14.69 -1.68 -22.36
CA ALA A 61 -14.27 -3.02 -22.78
C ALA A 61 -14.56 -4.05 -21.68
N VAL A 62 -14.16 -3.77 -20.44
CA VAL A 62 -14.42 -4.63 -19.27
C VAL A 62 -15.92 -4.83 -19.03
N ALA A 63 -16.74 -3.80 -19.23
CA ALA A 63 -18.19 -3.91 -19.07
C ALA A 63 -18.84 -4.82 -20.12
N LYS A 64 -18.30 -4.84 -21.35
CA LYS A 64 -18.80 -5.68 -22.45
C LYS A 64 -18.30 -7.12 -22.38
N ASP A 65 -17.05 -7.29 -21.99
CA ASP A 65 -16.43 -8.59 -21.74
C ASP A 65 -15.53 -8.49 -20.51
N PRO A 66 -16.04 -8.90 -19.33
CA PRO A 66 -15.27 -8.86 -18.09
C PRO A 66 -14.00 -9.71 -18.10
N SER A 67 -13.89 -10.67 -19.01
CA SER A 67 -12.72 -11.54 -19.17
C SER A 67 -11.71 -11.02 -20.19
N ASN A 68 -11.99 -9.91 -20.87
CA ASN A 68 -11.10 -9.35 -21.88
C ASN A 68 -9.78 -8.87 -21.24
N PRO A 69 -8.64 -9.53 -21.50
CA PRO A 69 -7.42 -9.23 -20.75
C PRO A 69 -6.86 -7.83 -21.08
N ARG A 70 -6.95 -7.40 -22.35
CA ARG A 70 -6.49 -6.06 -22.78
C ARG A 70 -7.31 -4.93 -22.18
N GLY A 71 -8.63 -5.11 -22.11
CA GLY A 71 -9.54 -4.19 -21.42
C GLY A 71 -9.22 -4.10 -19.93
N ASN A 72 -8.93 -5.23 -19.28
CA ASN A 72 -8.59 -5.25 -17.86
C ASN A 72 -7.25 -4.57 -17.56
N ILE A 73 -6.14 -4.95 -18.21
CA ILE A 73 -4.83 -4.29 -18.00
C ILE A 73 -4.89 -2.80 -18.38
N GLY A 74 -5.54 -2.46 -19.50
CA GLY A 74 -5.67 -1.06 -19.93
C GLY A 74 -6.46 -0.23 -18.91
N ALA A 75 -7.52 -0.78 -18.33
CA ALA A 75 -8.28 -0.12 -17.27
C ALA A 75 -7.46 0.01 -15.98
N ALA A 76 -6.66 -0.99 -15.63
CA ALA A 76 -5.79 -0.96 -14.45
C ALA A 76 -4.75 0.15 -14.54
N VAL A 77 -3.93 0.13 -15.59
CA VAL A 77 -2.80 1.06 -15.77
C VAL A 77 -3.30 2.50 -15.88
N THR A 78 -4.39 2.72 -16.62
CA THR A 78 -4.97 4.06 -16.74
C THR A 78 -5.64 4.54 -15.45
N GLU A 79 -6.15 3.67 -14.58
CA GLU A 79 -6.61 4.09 -13.26
C GLU A 79 -5.48 4.59 -12.37
N VAL A 80 -4.36 3.88 -12.36
CA VAL A 80 -3.17 4.32 -11.61
C VAL A 80 -2.67 5.66 -12.17
N ALA A 81 -2.63 5.81 -13.49
CA ALA A 81 -2.26 7.08 -14.15
C ALA A 81 -3.14 8.25 -13.74
N LEU A 82 -4.44 8.00 -13.55
CA LEU A 82 -5.38 9.05 -13.19
C LEU A 82 -5.23 9.54 -11.75
N VAL A 83 -4.54 8.80 -10.87
CA VAL A 83 -4.22 9.25 -9.50
C VAL A 83 -3.45 10.56 -9.52
N GLU A 84 -2.42 10.68 -10.37
CA GLU A 84 -1.60 11.90 -10.47
C GLU A 84 -2.36 13.07 -11.07
N SER A 85 -3.38 12.80 -11.88
CA SER A 85 -4.23 13.85 -12.47
C SER A 85 -5.40 14.25 -11.56
N ASP A 86 -5.61 13.56 -10.45
CA ASP A 86 -6.73 13.80 -9.55
C ASP A 86 -6.53 15.15 -8.83
N PRO A 87 -7.49 16.09 -8.94
CA PRO A 87 -7.32 17.43 -8.40
C PRO A 87 -7.22 17.45 -6.87
N ASP A 88 -7.88 16.50 -6.19
CA ASP A 88 -7.83 16.42 -4.72
C ASP A 88 -6.45 15.91 -4.26
N VAL A 89 -5.88 14.94 -4.98
CA VAL A 89 -4.53 14.42 -4.75
C VAL A 89 -3.50 15.51 -4.99
N ASN A 90 -3.57 16.19 -6.15
CA ASN A 90 -2.66 17.28 -6.50
C ASN A 90 -2.69 18.43 -5.50
N ARG A 91 -3.88 18.77 -5.01
CA ARG A 91 -4.03 19.81 -4.00
C ARG A 91 -3.30 19.44 -2.70
N ILE A 92 -3.51 18.24 -2.17
CA ILE A 92 -2.81 17.79 -0.95
C ILE A 92 -1.30 17.79 -1.15
N LEU A 93 -0.81 17.27 -2.28
CA LEU A 93 0.62 17.28 -2.58
C LEU A 93 1.19 18.70 -2.63
N GLY A 94 0.44 19.64 -3.21
CA GLY A 94 0.77 21.07 -3.22
C GLY A 94 0.77 21.68 -1.81
N ASP A 95 -0.25 21.41 -1.00
CA ASP A 95 -0.43 21.95 0.35
C ASP A 95 0.68 21.46 1.31
N LEU A 96 1.17 20.25 1.10
CA LEU A 96 2.29 19.67 1.85
C LEU A 96 3.67 20.23 1.43
N GLY A 97 3.68 21.22 0.54
CA GLY A 97 4.90 21.79 -0.01
C GLY A 97 5.69 20.78 -0.85
N ILE A 98 5.04 19.68 -1.26
CA ILE A 98 5.62 18.70 -2.17
C ILE A 98 5.40 19.21 -3.59
N THR A 99 5.96 20.39 -3.87
CA THR A 99 6.01 20.93 -5.22
C THR A 99 7.08 20.18 -6.00
N GLY A 100 6.66 19.50 -7.07
CA GLY A 100 7.52 18.54 -7.73
C GLY A 100 7.82 17.37 -6.81
N VAL A 101 6.78 16.72 -6.27
CA VAL A 101 6.85 15.33 -5.77
C VAL A 101 7.81 14.62 -6.71
N PRO A 102 8.99 14.16 -6.23
CA PRO A 102 9.79 13.27 -7.03
C PRO A 102 8.81 12.12 -7.30
N PRO A 103 8.41 11.99 -8.56
CA PRO A 103 7.28 11.17 -8.93
C PRO A 103 7.59 9.74 -8.51
N ILE A 104 6.53 8.97 -8.19
CA ILE A 104 6.64 7.71 -7.42
C ILE A 104 7.84 6.92 -7.94
N PRO A 105 8.89 6.70 -7.12
CA PRO A 105 10.13 6.11 -7.59
C PRO A 105 9.86 4.71 -8.11
N SER A 106 10.04 4.54 -9.41
CA SER A 106 9.77 3.29 -10.08
C SER A 106 10.90 2.29 -9.80
N PRO A 107 10.59 1.01 -9.52
CA PRO A 107 11.57 -0.06 -9.64
C PRO A 107 12.09 -0.19 -11.08
N LEU A 108 11.40 0.38 -12.08
CA LEU A 108 11.81 0.44 -13.48
C LEU A 108 12.83 1.54 -13.80
N GLY A 109 13.20 2.40 -12.84
CA GLY A 109 14.10 3.54 -13.09
C GLY A 109 15.55 3.19 -13.42
N ALA A 110 15.93 1.90 -13.35
CA ALA A 110 17.26 1.39 -13.66
C ALA A 110 17.49 1.08 -15.15
N PHE A 111 16.50 1.27 -16.03
CA PHE A 111 16.56 0.73 -17.37
C PHE A 111 16.96 1.82 -18.39
N GLY A 112 17.25 1.38 -19.62
CA GLY A 112 18.10 2.11 -20.56
C GLY A 112 17.46 3.28 -21.34
N PRO A 113 18.21 3.92 -22.26
CA PRO A 113 17.78 5.12 -23.01
C PRO A 113 16.52 4.99 -23.89
N ARG A 114 16.00 3.77 -24.13
CA ARG A 114 14.73 3.53 -24.84
C ARG A 114 13.49 3.93 -24.02
N GLU A 115 13.61 4.19 -22.72
CA GLU A 115 12.45 4.48 -21.86
C GLU A 115 11.87 5.91 -21.95
N ARG A 116 12.42 6.79 -22.79
CA ARG A 116 11.94 8.19 -22.88
C ARG A 116 10.63 8.35 -23.64
N SER A 117 10.23 7.35 -24.44
CA SER A 117 9.01 7.38 -25.26
C SER A 117 7.81 6.79 -24.53
N ILE A 118 8.07 5.92 -23.55
CA ILE A 118 7.06 5.27 -22.73
C ILE A 118 6.35 6.29 -21.82
N GLY A 119 6.72 7.57 -21.73
CA GLY A 119 6.11 8.59 -20.86
C GLY A 119 4.57 8.81 -20.92
N ARG A 120 3.84 8.11 -21.80
CA ARG A 120 2.35 8.03 -21.80
C ARG A 120 1.77 6.71 -21.24
N PHE A 121 2.59 5.66 -21.12
CA PHE A 121 2.30 4.37 -20.48
C PHE A 121 3.17 4.12 -19.22
N SER A 122 4.34 4.75 -19.12
CA SER A 122 5.24 4.76 -17.99
C SER A 122 4.77 5.87 -17.07
N LEU A 123 4.19 5.44 -15.97
CA LEU A 123 3.95 6.20 -14.75
C LEU A 123 5.27 6.62 -14.07
N VAL A 124 6.34 6.88 -14.82
CA VAL A 124 7.72 6.77 -14.31
C VAL A 124 8.52 8.02 -14.52
N PRO A 125 8.93 8.61 -13.40
CA PRO A 125 10.13 9.42 -13.38
C PRO A 125 11.08 9.03 -12.23
N ARG A 126 12.29 9.60 -12.27
CA ARG A 126 13.56 8.98 -11.82
C ARG A 126 13.84 9.09 -10.31
N HIS A 127 14.22 7.97 -9.67
CA HIS A 127 15.39 7.74 -8.78
C HIS A 127 15.17 6.56 -7.80
N ASP A 128 16.28 5.95 -7.37
CA ASP A 128 16.50 4.86 -6.40
C ASP A 128 15.30 4.41 -5.55
N TYR A 129 14.90 3.14 -5.75
CA TYR A 129 13.90 2.44 -4.95
C TYR A 129 14.46 2.15 -3.55
N ASP A 130 13.81 2.74 -2.54
CA ASP A 130 14.00 2.38 -1.13
C ASP A 130 12.60 2.37 -0.48
N PRO A 131 12.00 1.20 -0.22
CA PRO A 131 10.66 1.09 0.36
C PRO A 131 10.58 1.72 1.75
N MET A 132 11.70 1.78 2.49
CA MET A 132 11.80 2.51 3.75
C MET A 132 11.82 4.03 3.53
N ARG A 133 12.30 4.52 2.38
CA ARG A 133 12.16 5.94 1.98
C ARG A 133 10.75 6.29 1.57
N ILE A 134 9.98 5.42 0.93
CA ILE A 134 8.56 5.68 0.62
C ILE A 134 7.78 5.77 1.94
N GLY A 135 7.96 4.81 2.84
CA GLY A 135 7.41 4.85 4.20
C GLY A 135 7.86 6.11 4.97
N ARG A 136 9.13 6.50 4.90
CA ARG A 136 9.65 7.75 5.50
C ARG A 136 9.18 9.01 4.79
N SER A 137 8.84 8.97 3.52
CA SER A 137 8.30 10.11 2.77
C SER A 137 6.85 10.34 3.15
N VAL A 138 6.08 9.27 3.34
CA VAL A 138 4.71 9.28 3.88
C VAL A 138 4.69 9.65 5.38
N PHE A 139 5.67 9.20 6.18
CA PHE A 139 5.82 9.71 7.56
C PHE A 139 6.35 11.14 7.59
N GLY A 140 7.23 11.49 6.66
CA GLY A 140 7.74 12.85 6.46
C GLY A 140 6.65 13.81 6.00
N LEU A 141 5.63 13.32 5.32
CA LEU A 141 4.41 14.01 4.92
C LEU A 141 3.59 14.42 6.15
N LEU A 142 3.42 13.52 7.13
CA LEU A 142 2.80 13.83 8.42
C LEU A 142 3.62 14.85 9.25
N LEU A 143 4.94 14.89 9.05
CA LEU A 143 5.85 15.81 9.77
C LEU A 143 6.08 17.15 9.06
N ARG A 144 5.73 17.29 7.77
CA ARG A 144 5.92 18.51 6.97
C ARG A 144 4.59 19.20 6.71
N ALA A 145 4.05 19.74 7.79
CA ALA A 145 2.99 20.71 7.80
C ALA A 145 3.59 22.12 7.89
N THR A 146 3.62 22.88 6.79
CA THR A 146 4.06 24.29 6.82
C THR A 146 2.87 25.22 7.02
N ALA A 147 2.99 26.20 7.92
CA ALA A 147 2.14 27.38 8.17
C ALA A 147 0.61 27.20 8.31
N ASN A 148 -0.07 26.45 7.44
CA ASN A 148 -1.49 26.06 7.45
C ASN A 148 -1.65 24.69 6.74
N PRO A 149 -1.26 23.56 7.36
CA PRO A 149 -1.48 22.25 6.75
C PRO A 149 -2.98 21.95 6.60
N PRO A 150 -3.39 21.16 5.59
CA PRO A 150 -4.72 20.58 5.59
C PRO A 150 -4.87 19.66 6.80
N ALA A 151 -6.11 19.46 7.26
CA ALA A 151 -6.37 18.53 8.36
C ALA A 151 -5.90 17.12 7.96
N VAL A 152 -5.32 16.36 8.90
CA VAL A 152 -4.84 15.01 8.55
C VAL A 152 -6.01 14.10 8.15
N SER A 153 -7.18 14.33 8.73
CA SER A 153 -8.43 13.68 8.31
C SER A 153 -8.75 13.92 6.82
N GLU A 154 -8.51 15.12 6.30
CA GLU A 154 -8.69 15.45 4.88
C GLU A 154 -7.69 14.70 3.99
N ILE A 155 -6.43 14.60 4.41
CA ILE A 155 -5.41 13.81 3.72
C ILE A 155 -5.82 12.33 3.67
N GLN A 156 -6.21 11.79 4.82
CA GLN A 156 -6.63 10.39 4.96
C GLN A 156 -7.87 10.10 4.12
N ASP A 157 -8.84 11.02 4.06
CA ASP A 157 -10.03 10.89 3.23
C ASP A 157 -9.69 10.84 1.74
N VAL A 158 -8.76 11.67 1.26
CA VAL A 158 -8.31 11.60 -0.14
C VAL A 158 -7.53 10.30 -0.41
N ILE A 159 -6.67 9.87 0.50
CA ILE A 159 -5.99 8.58 0.36
C ILE A 159 -7.02 7.44 0.24
N LYS A 160 -8.00 7.36 1.14
CA LYS A 160 -9.03 6.31 1.10
C LYS A 160 -9.88 6.38 -0.17
N THR A 161 -10.42 7.55 -0.48
CA THR A 161 -11.49 7.69 -1.47
C THR A 161 -11.00 7.90 -2.90
N ARG A 162 -9.80 8.47 -3.08
CA ARG A 162 -9.22 8.76 -4.41
C ARG A 162 -8.08 7.83 -4.77
N ILE A 163 -7.16 7.55 -3.84
CA ILE A 163 -5.96 6.76 -4.15
C ILE A 163 -6.25 5.27 -4.01
N MET A 164 -6.53 4.80 -2.80
CA MET A 164 -6.73 3.36 -2.52
C MET A 164 -7.90 2.77 -3.33
N SER A 165 -8.98 3.52 -3.51
CA SER A 165 -10.11 3.09 -4.36
C SER A 165 -9.70 2.78 -5.81
N ARG A 166 -8.81 3.59 -6.40
CA ARG A 166 -8.31 3.38 -7.76
C ARG A 166 -7.30 2.22 -7.81
N LEU A 167 -6.42 2.13 -6.83
CA LEU A 167 -5.45 1.04 -6.71
C LEU A 167 -6.16 -0.32 -6.56
N SER A 168 -7.16 -0.41 -5.67
CA SER A 168 -7.97 -1.61 -5.48
C SER A 168 -8.74 -1.99 -6.75
N TYR A 169 -9.27 -0.99 -7.48
CA TYR A 169 -9.87 -1.26 -8.79
C TYR A 169 -8.84 -1.84 -9.76
N ALA A 170 -7.66 -1.22 -9.88
CA ALA A 170 -6.59 -1.64 -10.78
C ALA A 170 -6.11 -3.07 -10.46
N GLU A 171 -5.80 -3.36 -9.20
CA GLU A 171 -5.47 -4.70 -8.70
C GLU A 171 -6.56 -5.73 -9.10
N SER A 172 -7.84 -5.40 -8.90
CA SER A 172 -8.93 -6.32 -9.27
C SER A 172 -8.99 -6.61 -10.77
N ARG A 173 -8.48 -5.71 -11.62
CA ARG A 173 -8.40 -5.92 -13.07
C ARG A 173 -7.15 -6.74 -13.42
N LEU A 174 -5.99 -6.45 -12.84
CA LEU A 174 -4.75 -7.21 -13.06
C LEU A 174 -4.92 -8.69 -12.69
N ASN A 175 -5.59 -8.96 -11.56
CA ASN A 175 -5.96 -10.32 -11.14
C ASN A 175 -6.74 -11.12 -12.20
N VAL A 176 -7.48 -10.46 -13.11
CA VAL A 176 -8.17 -11.13 -14.23
C VAL A 176 -7.17 -11.52 -15.31
N VAL A 177 -6.22 -10.64 -15.61
CA VAL A 177 -5.20 -10.84 -16.65
C VAL A 177 -4.23 -11.95 -16.25
N GLU A 178 -3.86 -12.01 -14.97
CA GLU A 178 -2.99 -13.04 -14.40
C GLU A 178 -3.53 -14.46 -14.51
N GLN A 179 -4.85 -14.63 -14.72
CA GLN A 179 -5.42 -15.95 -14.99
C GLN A 179 -5.11 -16.48 -16.40
N ASN A 180 -4.44 -15.66 -17.24
CA ASN A 180 -4.02 -16.04 -18.58
C ASN A 180 -2.48 -16.18 -18.63
N PRO A 181 -1.93 -17.40 -18.48
CA PRO A 181 -0.49 -17.63 -18.50
C PRO A 181 0.18 -17.36 -19.85
N ASN A 182 -0.60 -17.17 -20.92
CA ASN A 182 -0.10 -16.84 -22.26
C ASN A 182 -0.50 -15.41 -22.65
N PHE A 183 -0.72 -14.53 -21.68
CA PHE A 183 -1.06 -13.15 -21.95
C PHE A 183 0.12 -12.46 -22.65
N VAL A 184 -0.17 -11.89 -23.81
CA VAL A 184 0.75 -11.05 -24.59
C VAL A 184 -0.07 -9.95 -25.24
N TRP A 185 0.38 -8.71 -25.10
CA TRP A 185 -0.22 -7.54 -25.72
C TRP A 185 0.83 -6.64 -26.36
N LYS A 186 0.87 -6.67 -27.69
CA LYS A 186 1.68 -5.73 -28.47
C LYS A 186 1.00 -4.36 -28.55
N ILE A 187 1.53 -3.39 -27.82
CA ILE A 187 1.12 -2.00 -27.83
C ILE A 187 1.74 -1.30 -29.06
N PRO A 188 0.94 -0.62 -29.89
CA PRO A 188 1.44 -0.07 -31.15
C PRO A 188 2.37 1.16 -30.95
N PRO A 189 3.32 1.40 -31.88
CA PRO A 189 4.22 2.57 -31.93
C PRO A 189 3.53 3.91 -31.70
N ALA A 190 2.33 4.10 -32.24
CA ALA A 190 1.58 5.35 -32.11
C ALA A 190 1.25 5.71 -30.66
N VAL A 191 1.20 4.70 -29.79
CA VAL A 191 0.88 4.84 -28.37
C VAL A 191 2.15 4.98 -27.54
N THR A 192 3.17 4.17 -27.84
CA THR A 192 4.43 4.12 -27.09
C THR A 192 5.45 5.16 -27.54
N GLY A 193 5.30 5.73 -28.74
CA GLY A 193 6.29 6.60 -29.36
C GLY A 193 7.57 5.87 -29.82
N GLU A 194 7.65 4.56 -29.65
CA GLU A 194 8.78 3.73 -30.08
C GLU A 194 8.72 3.45 -31.60
N PRO A 195 9.83 3.08 -32.25
CA PRO A 195 9.83 2.67 -33.65
C PRO A 195 8.97 1.44 -33.93
N ASP A 196 8.98 0.49 -32.99
CA ASP A 196 8.32 -0.80 -33.07
C ASP A 196 7.27 -0.95 -31.93
N SER A 197 6.40 -1.96 -32.04
CA SER A 197 5.46 -2.25 -30.96
C SER A 197 6.21 -2.68 -29.71
N VAL A 198 5.69 -2.31 -28.54
CA VAL A 198 6.18 -2.82 -27.25
C VAL A 198 5.30 -3.97 -26.83
N GLU A 199 5.89 -5.10 -26.48
CA GLU A 199 5.23 -6.25 -25.89
C GLU A 199 5.00 -6.01 -24.40
N VAL A 200 3.79 -6.35 -23.94
CA VAL A 200 3.44 -6.45 -22.53
C VAL A 200 2.95 -7.85 -22.26
N ASP A 201 3.62 -8.56 -21.36
CA ASP A 201 3.36 -9.97 -21.05
C ASP A 201 2.84 -10.16 -19.62
N LEU A 202 2.83 -11.41 -19.14
CA LEU A 202 2.42 -11.73 -17.78
C LEU A 202 3.43 -11.26 -16.72
N GLY A 203 4.73 -11.30 -17.01
CA GLY A 203 5.78 -10.81 -16.11
C GLY A 203 5.58 -9.34 -15.80
N ASP A 204 5.31 -8.54 -16.83
CA ASP A 204 4.97 -7.12 -16.68
C ASP A 204 3.72 -6.89 -15.82
N VAL A 205 2.66 -7.66 -16.07
CA VAL A 205 1.40 -7.58 -15.32
C VAL A 205 1.61 -7.86 -13.84
N LEU A 206 2.35 -8.93 -13.53
CA LEU A 206 2.67 -9.32 -12.15
C LEU A 206 3.55 -8.28 -11.46
N LEU A 207 4.50 -7.67 -12.18
CA LEU A 207 5.34 -6.60 -11.64
C LEU A 207 4.51 -5.36 -11.29
N VAL A 208 3.59 -4.94 -12.16
CA VAL A 208 2.69 -3.82 -11.88
C VAL A 208 1.78 -4.14 -10.68
N ASP A 209 1.23 -5.36 -10.59
CA ASP A 209 0.43 -5.78 -9.44
C ASP A 209 1.24 -5.74 -8.13
N ALA A 210 2.48 -6.23 -8.16
CA ALA A 210 3.39 -6.17 -7.01
C ALA A 210 3.60 -4.72 -6.53
N VAL A 211 3.83 -3.78 -7.45
CA VAL A 211 4.03 -2.36 -7.12
C VAL A 211 2.76 -1.73 -6.54
N ILE A 212 1.58 -2.01 -7.13
CA ILE A 212 0.31 -1.52 -6.59
C ILE A 212 0.13 -1.99 -5.16
N ASN A 213 0.35 -3.27 -4.90
CA ASN A 213 0.22 -3.87 -3.58
C ASN A 213 1.25 -3.32 -2.57
N LEU A 214 2.48 -3.08 -3.01
CA LEU A 214 3.49 -2.42 -2.19
C LEU A 214 3.10 -0.99 -1.79
N VAL A 215 2.41 -0.25 -2.66
CA VAL A 215 1.91 1.10 -2.35
C VAL A 215 0.68 1.06 -1.44
N GLN A 216 -0.25 0.12 -1.67
CA GLN A 216 -1.46 -0.02 -0.85
C GLN A 216 -1.13 -0.31 0.62
N GLY A 217 -0.12 -1.15 0.89
CA GLY A 217 0.30 -1.51 2.25
C GLY A 217 0.54 -0.31 3.18
N PRO A 218 1.53 0.56 2.89
CA PRO A 218 1.80 1.75 3.70
C PRO A 218 0.65 2.75 3.74
N LEU A 219 -0.16 2.87 2.68
CA LEU A 219 -1.34 3.75 2.71
C LEU A 219 -2.38 3.26 3.72
N GLY A 220 -2.62 1.94 3.77
CA GLY A 220 -3.50 1.33 4.78
C GLY A 220 -3.06 1.62 6.21
N LEU A 221 -1.75 1.65 6.49
CA LEU A 221 -1.19 2.06 7.79
C LEU A 221 -1.60 3.48 8.17
N VAL A 222 -1.44 4.42 7.23
CA VAL A 222 -1.72 5.85 7.45
C VAL A 222 -3.18 6.08 7.76
N VAL A 223 -4.08 5.41 7.04
CA VAL A 223 -5.51 5.67 7.14
C VAL A 223 -6.23 4.83 8.20
N ALA A 224 -5.50 3.94 8.87
CA ALA A 224 -6.05 3.08 9.93
C ALA A 224 -6.27 3.82 11.26
N TYR A 225 -5.47 4.84 11.54
CA TYR A 225 -5.47 5.57 12.81
C TYR A 225 -5.87 7.02 12.62
N ASN A 226 -6.59 7.58 13.59
CA ASN A 226 -6.92 8.99 13.58
C ASN A 226 -5.72 9.81 14.06
N PHE A 227 -5.15 10.62 13.18
CA PHE A 227 -4.08 11.56 13.50
C PHE A 227 -4.54 13.01 13.38
N ASP A 228 -5.85 13.26 13.39
CA ASP A 228 -6.38 14.61 13.34
C ASP A 228 -6.14 15.35 14.66
N ALA A 229 -5.79 16.62 14.56
CA ALA A 229 -5.49 17.48 15.69
C ALA A 229 -5.70 18.96 15.33
N ASP A 230 -5.90 19.81 16.33
CA ASP A 230 -5.79 21.26 16.13
C ASP A 230 -4.30 21.63 16.07
N TYR A 231 -3.76 21.63 14.86
CA TYR A 231 -2.34 21.91 14.62
C TYR A 231 -1.95 23.38 14.85
N GLU A 232 -2.92 24.29 14.94
CA GLU A 232 -2.65 25.69 15.29
C GLU A 232 -2.41 25.86 16.80
N ASN A 233 -3.06 25.02 17.62
CA ASN A 233 -2.95 25.04 19.08
C ASN A 233 -2.51 23.68 19.61
N LEU A 234 -1.51 23.07 18.96
CA LEU A 234 -1.04 21.73 19.30
C LEU A 234 -0.37 21.71 20.67
N ASP A 235 -0.97 20.99 21.61
CA ASP A 235 -0.43 20.71 22.93
C ASP A 235 -0.43 19.20 23.18
N ALA A 236 0.70 18.69 23.70
CA ALA A 236 0.87 17.27 23.99
C ALA A 236 -0.14 16.78 25.05
N GLU A 237 -0.46 17.61 26.05
CA GLU A 237 -1.49 17.25 27.04
C GLU A 237 -2.86 17.06 26.38
N MET A 238 -3.24 17.94 25.44
CA MET A 238 -4.49 17.79 24.69
C MET A 238 -4.53 16.53 23.83
N LEU A 239 -3.43 16.20 23.13
CA LEU A 239 -3.34 15.00 22.29
C LEU A 239 -3.43 13.72 23.11
N LEU A 240 -2.75 13.69 24.26
CA LEU A 240 -2.61 12.52 25.13
C LEU A 240 -3.70 12.43 26.20
N ALA A 241 -4.55 13.45 26.32
CA ALA A 241 -5.65 13.48 27.28
C ALA A 241 -6.58 12.26 27.12
N PRO A 242 -7.11 11.73 28.24
CA PRO A 242 -8.14 10.70 28.19
C PRO A 242 -9.34 11.14 27.35
N GLY A 243 -9.74 10.31 26.38
CA GLY A 243 -10.85 10.61 25.47
C GLY A 243 -10.48 11.43 24.23
N SER A 244 -9.22 11.88 24.10
CA SER A 244 -8.72 12.41 22.83
C SER A 244 -8.83 11.35 21.72
N PRO A 245 -9.37 11.71 20.54
CA PRO A 245 -9.46 10.79 19.41
C PRO A 245 -8.12 10.60 18.70
N TRP A 246 -7.09 11.40 19.01
CA TRP A 246 -5.77 11.28 18.41
C TRP A 246 -5.12 9.94 18.77
N ALA A 247 -4.45 9.33 17.77
CA ALA A 247 -3.84 8.01 17.80
C ALA A 247 -4.78 6.89 18.26
N THR A 248 -6.08 7.02 17.97
CA THR A 248 -7.06 5.94 18.11
C THR A 248 -7.30 5.26 16.77
N LEU A 249 -7.57 3.96 16.78
CA LEU A 249 -7.91 3.21 15.59
C LEU A 249 -9.28 3.68 15.07
N HIS A 250 -9.38 3.95 13.77
CA HIS A 250 -10.68 4.23 13.15
C HIS A 250 -11.61 3.01 13.24
N PRO A 251 -12.94 3.20 13.13
CA PRO A 251 -13.90 2.08 13.11
C PRO A 251 -13.60 1.02 12.04
N ASP A 252 -13.07 1.43 10.89
CA ASP A 252 -12.61 0.57 9.80
C ASP A 252 -11.10 0.25 9.87
N GLY A 253 -10.36 0.81 10.83
CA GLY A 253 -8.90 0.74 10.87
C GLY A 253 -8.35 -0.68 11.00
N ALA A 254 -9.04 -1.57 11.70
CA ALA A 254 -8.65 -2.98 11.75
C ALA A 254 -8.74 -3.67 10.38
N ALA A 255 -9.74 -3.32 9.57
CA ALA A 255 -9.85 -3.82 8.20
C ALA A 255 -8.74 -3.23 7.31
N GLN A 256 -8.46 -1.92 7.43
CA GLN A 256 -7.38 -1.25 6.70
C GLN A 256 -6.01 -1.87 6.99
N LEU A 257 -5.73 -2.21 8.25
CA LEU A 257 -4.49 -2.89 8.63
C LEU A 257 -4.44 -4.34 8.12
N SER A 258 -5.55 -5.07 8.18
CA SER A 258 -5.60 -6.43 7.62
C SER A 258 -5.39 -6.43 6.10
N GLU A 259 -5.94 -5.44 5.40
CA GLU A 259 -5.73 -5.25 3.96
C GLU A 259 -4.27 -4.85 3.67
N ALA A 260 -3.71 -3.92 4.44
CA ALA A 260 -2.29 -3.55 4.31
C ALA A 260 -1.35 -4.74 4.49
N TYR A 261 -1.59 -5.59 5.50
CA TYR A 261 -0.83 -6.82 5.70
C TYR A 261 -0.92 -7.75 4.49
N THR A 262 -2.13 -7.94 3.96
CA THR A 262 -2.37 -8.79 2.79
C THR A 262 -1.65 -8.22 1.58
N SER A 263 -1.75 -6.91 1.33
CA SER A 263 -1.09 -6.27 0.19
C SER A 263 0.43 -6.39 0.24
N LEU A 264 1.06 -6.22 1.41
CA LEU A 264 2.50 -6.38 1.53
C LEU A 264 2.97 -7.82 1.20
N LEU A 265 2.23 -8.84 1.63
CA LEU A 265 2.53 -10.24 1.29
C LEU A 265 2.19 -10.58 -0.17
N THR A 266 1.13 -9.99 -0.72
CA THR A 266 0.81 -10.11 -2.15
C THR A 266 1.92 -9.51 -3.00
N ALA A 267 2.48 -8.37 -2.61
CA ALA A 267 3.59 -7.74 -3.32
C ALA A 267 4.81 -8.67 -3.42
N ASP A 268 5.18 -9.31 -2.30
CA ASP A 268 6.23 -10.33 -2.25
C ASP A 268 5.91 -11.53 -3.18
N THR A 269 4.73 -12.12 -3.05
CA THR A 269 4.31 -13.25 -3.90
C THR A 269 4.34 -12.91 -5.38
N ARG A 270 3.93 -11.69 -5.75
CA ARG A 270 3.82 -11.22 -7.14
C ARG A 270 5.17 -10.86 -7.74
N ILE A 271 6.10 -10.27 -6.97
CA ILE A 271 7.44 -9.97 -7.48
C ILE A 271 8.21 -11.26 -7.82
N HIS A 272 8.09 -12.30 -7.00
CA HIS A 272 8.69 -13.62 -7.26
C HIS A 272 8.08 -14.26 -8.50
N ALA A 273 6.75 -14.18 -8.64
CA ALA A 273 6.07 -14.69 -9.82
C ALA A 273 6.47 -13.93 -11.10
N ALA A 274 6.66 -12.60 -11.00
CA ALA A 274 7.13 -11.76 -12.10
C ALA A 274 8.56 -12.16 -12.52
N GLU A 275 9.50 -12.27 -11.57
CA GLU A 275 10.87 -12.72 -11.85
C GLU A 275 10.88 -14.08 -12.55
N GLN A 276 10.11 -15.04 -12.03
CA GLN A 276 10.01 -16.37 -12.61
C GLN A 276 9.44 -16.33 -14.05
N SER A 277 8.45 -15.46 -14.31
CA SER A 277 7.88 -15.29 -15.65
C SER A 277 8.94 -14.75 -16.62
N ILE A 278 9.58 -13.63 -16.24
CA ILE A 278 10.59 -12.93 -17.05
C ILE A 278 11.78 -13.85 -17.37
N GLN A 279 12.31 -14.54 -16.35
CA GLN A 279 13.42 -15.49 -16.55
C GLN A 279 13.02 -16.73 -17.37
N GLY A 280 11.72 -17.02 -17.44
CA GLY A 280 11.16 -18.14 -18.18
C GLY A 280 10.86 -17.86 -19.66
N GLU A 281 10.86 -16.58 -20.07
CA GLU A 281 10.63 -16.18 -21.45
C GLU A 281 11.72 -16.71 -22.40
N THR A 282 11.32 -16.98 -23.64
CA THR A 282 12.20 -17.63 -24.64
C THR A 282 12.23 -16.92 -26.00
N ASP A 283 11.43 -15.87 -26.12
CA ASP A 283 11.22 -15.06 -27.30
C ASP A 283 12.16 -13.83 -27.33
N GLU A 284 11.90 -12.91 -28.27
CA GLU A 284 12.81 -11.81 -28.53
C GLU A 284 12.64 -10.71 -27.49
N GLN A 285 13.64 -10.55 -26.63
CA GLN A 285 13.60 -9.59 -25.53
C GLN A 285 13.78 -8.12 -25.94
N SER A 286 13.73 -7.82 -27.24
CA SER A 286 14.05 -6.49 -27.78
C SER A 286 12.82 -5.58 -27.88
N ASP A 287 11.61 -6.16 -27.88
CA ASP A 287 10.33 -5.49 -27.83
C ASP A 287 9.64 -5.51 -26.46
N ASP A 288 10.19 -6.18 -25.44
CA ASP A 288 9.57 -6.27 -24.11
C ASP A 288 9.59 -4.94 -23.33
N LEU A 289 8.53 -4.72 -22.55
CA LEU A 289 8.45 -3.60 -21.62
C LEU A 289 9.49 -3.74 -20.50
N VAL A 290 9.63 -4.94 -19.94
CA VAL A 290 10.64 -5.28 -18.93
C VAL A 290 11.60 -6.33 -19.49
N PRO A 291 12.83 -5.96 -19.88
CA PRO A 291 13.76 -6.92 -20.45
C PRO A 291 14.34 -7.86 -19.40
N GLN A 292 14.65 -9.11 -19.77
CA GLN A 292 15.32 -10.12 -18.94
C GLN A 292 16.63 -9.67 -18.26
N SER A 293 17.29 -8.63 -18.77
CA SER A 293 18.51 -8.09 -18.16
C SER A 293 18.29 -7.34 -16.84
N VAL A 294 17.04 -7.15 -16.44
CA VAL A 294 16.66 -6.45 -15.21
C VAL A 294 16.99 -7.31 -14.01
N ASP A 295 17.77 -6.74 -13.11
CA ASP A 295 18.09 -7.37 -11.83
C ASP A 295 17.05 -6.97 -10.79
N LEU A 296 16.15 -7.90 -10.46
CA LEU A 296 15.15 -7.72 -9.41
C LEU A 296 15.63 -8.19 -8.02
N SER A 297 16.86 -8.71 -7.92
CA SER A 297 17.32 -9.42 -6.72
C SER A 297 17.33 -8.57 -5.44
N GLU A 298 17.70 -7.29 -5.54
CA GLU A 298 17.69 -6.38 -4.38
C GLU A 298 16.27 -6.10 -3.89
N ILE A 299 15.33 -5.91 -4.81
CA ILE A 299 13.91 -5.66 -4.49
C ILE A 299 13.32 -6.92 -3.84
N ILE A 300 13.57 -8.08 -4.43
CA ILE A 300 13.11 -9.38 -3.92
C ILE A 300 13.68 -9.65 -2.54
N ALA A 301 14.98 -9.45 -2.32
CA ALA A 301 15.60 -9.65 -1.00
C ALA A 301 14.99 -8.74 0.07
N GLY A 302 14.66 -7.49 -0.26
CA GLY A 302 13.98 -6.58 0.66
C GLY A 302 12.53 -7.00 0.96
N LEU A 303 11.81 -7.49 -0.04
CA LEU A 303 10.44 -8.00 0.13
C LEU A 303 10.41 -9.32 0.91
N ASP A 304 11.38 -10.22 0.69
CA ASP A 304 11.57 -11.44 1.48
C ASP A 304 11.82 -11.11 2.96
N GLU A 305 12.70 -10.14 3.25
CA GLU A 305 12.97 -9.70 4.63
C GLU A 305 11.71 -9.12 5.28
N MET A 306 10.96 -8.29 4.53
CA MET A 306 9.70 -7.72 4.99
C MET A 306 8.64 -8.81 5.24
N ALA A 307 8.41 -9.72 4.29
CA ALA A 307 7.44 -10.81 4.41
C ALA A 307 7.81 -11.72 5.60
N ASN A 308 9.09 -12.06 5.75
CA ASN A 308 9.58 -12.80 6.90
C ASN A 308 9.33 -12.07 8.23
N ALA A 309 9.54 -10.75 8.28
CA ALA A 309 9.25 -9.96 9.49
C ALA A 309 7.74 -9.86 9.81
N LEU A 310 6.88 -9.90 8.79
CA LEU A 310 5.43 -9.89 8.94
C LEU A 310 4.90 -11.25 9.42
N GLU A 311 5.37 -12.35 8.83
CA GLU A 311 4.87 -13.69 9.12
C GLU A 311 5.51 -14.33 10.36
N HIS A 312 6.75 -13.96 10.67
CA HIS A 312 7.53 -14.57 11.73
C HIS A 312 7.98 -13.56 12.78
N GLN A 313 8.30 -14.11 13.94
CA GLN A 313 9.03 -13.37 14.96
C GLN A 313 10.50 -13.23 14.52
N ILE A 314 11.00 -12.00 14.50
CA ILE A 314 12.40 -11.69 14.17
C ILE A 314 13.14 -11.13 15.39
N THR A 315 14.46 -11.19 15.34
CA THR A 315 15.33 -10.56 16.34
C THR A 315 15.90 -9.27 15.79
N VAL A 316 15.75 -8.16 16.53
CA VAL A 316 16.29 -6.86 16.17
C VAL A 316 17.33 -6.46 17.22
N SER A 317 18.51 -6.08 16.78
CA SER A 317 19.56 -5.54 17.66
C SER A 317 19.32 -4.05 17.88
N VAL A 318 19.04 -3.66 19.11
CA VAL A 318 18.95 -2.25 19.54
C VAL A 318 20.16 -1.87 20.38
N ARG A 319 20.50 -0.58 20.42
CA ARG A 319 21.51 -0.10 21.37
C ARG A 319 20.85 0.21 22.71
N ASP A 320 21.44 -0.28 23.78
CA ASP A 320 21.06 0.10 25.14
C ASP A 320 21.61 1.49 25.51
N TYR A 321 21.17 2.00 26.67
CA TYR A 321 21.61 3.31 27.17
C TYR A 321 23.12 3.41 27.40
N GLN A 322 23.81 2.30 27.66
CA GLN A 322 25.26 2.22 27.86
C GLN A 322 26.02 2.02 26.53
N GLY A 323 25.31 1.97 25.40
CA GLY A 323 25.87 1.76 24.06
C GLY A 323 26.16 0.30 23.72
N GLY A 324 25.76 -0.65 24.57
CA GLY A 324 25.79 -2.08 24.30
C GLY A 324 24.71 -2.49 23.30
N ASN A 325 24.91 -3.63 22.62
CA ASN A 325 23.86 -4.20 21.77
C ASN A 325 22.99 -5.13 22.61
N LEU A 326 21.68 -4.99 22.43
CA LEU A 326 20.67 -5.83 23.03
C LEU A 326 19.77 -6.38 21.93
N ASP A 327 19.61 -7.69 21.91
CA ASP A 327 18.69 -8.37 21.00
C ASP A 327 17.28 -8.38 21.61
N VAL A 328 16.31 -7.85 20.86
CA VAL A 328 14.90 -7.87 21.23
C VAL A 328 14.09 -8.61 20.17
N GLU A 329 13.08 -9.35 20.60
CA GLU A 329 12.19 -10.04 19.67
C GLU A 329 11.06 -9.10 19.23
N LEU A 330 10.77 -9.10 17.93
CA LEU A 330 9.73 -8.30 17.28
C LEU A 330 8.81 -9.22 16.48
N SER A 331 7.51 -9.05 16.64
CA SER A 331 6.48 -9.75 15.87
C SER A 331 5.67 -8.71 15.07
N ALA A 332 6.20 -8.26 13.93
CA ALA A 332 5.62 -7.11 13.21
C ALA A 332 4.19 -7.40 12.71
N GLY A 333 3.88 -8.63 12.28
CA GLY A 333 2.53 -9.02 11.87
C GLY A 333 1.45 -8.85 12.95
N VAL A 334 1.82 -8.84 14.23
CA VAL A 334 0.87 -8.62 15.34
C VAL A 334 0.29 -7.20 15.29
N PHE A 335 1.07 -6.22 14.80
CA PHE A 335 0.57 -4.86 14.64
C PHE A 335 -0.65 -4.81 13.70
N PHE A 336 -0.64 -5.60 12.63
CA PHE A 336 -1.71 -5.62 11.64
C PHE A 336 -2.89 -6.50 12.06
N THR A 337 -2.61 -7.63 12.71
CA THR A 337 -3.62 -8.65 13.05
C THR A 337 -4.28 -8.46 14.41
N SER A 338 -3.62 -7.73 15.32
CA SER A 338 -4.14 -7.40 16.65
C SER A 338 -3.90 -5.92 16.98
N PRO A 339 -4.53 -5.01 16.20
CA PRO A 339 -4.19 -3.61 16.24
C PRO A 339 -4.50 -2.97 17.59
N ILE A 340 -3.60 -2.08 18.00
CA ILE A 340 -3.75 -1.27 19.21
C ILE A 340 -4.92 -0.31 18.97
N GLN A 341 -5.98 -0.41 19.79
CA GLN A 341 -7.19 0.41 19.64
C GLN A 341 -6.95 1.88 19.99
N ASP A 342 -6.11 2.10 20.99
CA ASP A 342 -5.69 3.42 21.44
C ASP A 342 -4.22 3.30 21.86
N TRP A 343 -3.36 4.13 21.28
CA TRP A 343 -1.94 4.14 21.60
C TRP A 343 -1.62 4.78 22.95
N LYS A 344 -2.48 5.65 23.47
CA LYS A 344 -2.22 6.41 24.72
C LYS A 344 -2.01 5.48 25.92
N PRO A 345 -2.82 4.42 26.15
CA PRO A 345 -2.57 3.43 27.20
C PRO A 345 -1.31 2.56 27.00
N LYS A 346 -0.63 2.67 25.86
CA LYS A 346 0.63 1.96 25.59
C LYS A 346 1.87 2.82 25.84
N LEU A 347 1.70 4.11 26.08
CA LEU A 347 2.80 5.02 26.39
C LEU A 347 3.37 4.75 27.80
N PRO A 348 4.61 5.19 28.08
CA PRO A 348 5.12 5.20 29.44
C PRO A 348 4.19 5.94 30.40
N PHE A 349 4.21 5.58 31.69
CA PHE A 349 3.59 6.40 32.73
C PHE A 349 4.18 7.81 32.69
N HIS A 350 3.31 8.82 32.64
CA HIS A 350 3.71 10.22 32.53
C HIS A 350 2.72 11.12 33.29
N THR A 351 3.20 12.32 33.60
CA THR A 351 2.42 13.47 34.04
C THR A 351 2.68 14.64 33.09
N PHE A 352 2.00 15.78 33.26
CA PHE A 352 2.27 16.97 32.46
C PHE A 352 2.86 18.08 33.32
N ASP A 353 3.84 18.80 32.78
CA ASP A 353 4.34 20.02 33.42
C ASP A 353 3.21 21.05 33.48
N PRO A 354 2.90 21.64 34.66
CA PRO A 354 1.76 22.55 34.79
C PRO A 354 1.95 23.91 34.09
N THR A 355 3.16 24.20 33.59
CA THR A 355 3.51 25.45 32.91
C THR A 355 3.67 25.24 31.41
N THR A 356 4.40 24.19 31.01
CA THR A 356 4.68 23.93 29.60
C THR A 356 3.73 22.94 28.95
N HIS A 357 2.96 22.19 29.75
CA HIS A 357 2.09 21.10 29.30
C HIS A 357 2.84 19.96 28.60
N ASP A 358 4.17 19.92 28.75
CA ASP A 358 5.00 18.83 28.21
C ASP A 358 4.85 17.55 29.04
N PRO A 359 4.90 16.37 28.40
CA PRO A 359 4.86 15.10 29.12
C PRO A 359 6.18 14.86 29.88
N ILE A 360 6.08 14.63 31.18
CA ILE A 360 7.15 14.22 32.08
C ILE A 360 6.99 12.73 32.37
N ILE A 361 7.93 11.90 31.93
CA ILE A 361 7.90 10.46 32.20
C ILE A 361 8.12 10.22 33.70
N THR A 362 7.30 9.37 34.30
CA THR A 362 7.40 9.02 35.72
C THR A 362 8.54 8.03 35.96
N ASP A 363 9.35 8.27 37.00
CA ASP A 363 10.37 7.34 37.49
C ASP A 363 9.76 6.38 38.55
N PRO A 364 9.98 5.06 38.46
CA PRO A 364 10.74 4.34 37.44
C PRO A 364 10.01 4.24 36.09
N LEU A 365 10.77 4.24 34.99
CA LEU A 365 10.22 4.02 33.64
C LEU A 365 9.36 2.75 33.64
N GLY A 366 8.09 2.91 33.30
CA GLY A 366 7.15 1.80 33.25
C GLY A 366 6.11 2.01 32.17
N PHE A 367 5.75 0.91 31.53
CA PHE A 367 4.67 0.82 30.56
C PHE A 367 3.54 -0.01 31.17
N PRO A 368 2.26 0.39 30.95
CA PRO A 368 1.11 -0.44 31.31
C PRO A 368 1.14 -1.80 30.61
N ASP A 369 1.60 -1.83 29.37
CA ASP A 369 1.83 -3.03 28.57
C ASP A 369 3.19 -2.91 27.87
N PRO A 370 4.27 -3.44 28.46
CA PRO A 370 5.60 -3.36 27.87
C PRO A 370 5.76 -4.14 26.56
N ARG A 371 4.78 -4.98 26.21
CA ARG A 371 4.79 -5.81 25.00
C ARG A 371 4.03 -5.19 23.84
N PHE A 372 3.31 -4.09 24.06
CA PHE A 372 2.53 -3.40 23.01
C PHE A 372 1.62 -4.35 22.22
N ASN A 373 0.68 -5.00 22.90
CA ASN A 373 -0.20 -6.03 22.32
C ASN A 373 0.56 -7.25 21.74
N GLY A 374 1.80 -7.50 22.15
CA GLY A 374 2.60 -8.61 21.65
C GLY A 374 3.46 -8.26 20.43
N LEU A 375 3.51 -6.99 20.02
CA LEU A 375 4.50 -6.49 19.06
C LEU A 375 5.92 -6.80 19.53
N PHE A 376 6.17 -6.66 20.83
CA PHE A 376 7.45 -6.99 21.45
C PHE A 376 7.27 -8.09 22.52
N PRO A 377 7.15 -9.36 22.12
CA PRO A 377 6.68 -10.44 22.99
C PRO A 377 7.58 -10.70 24.22
N THR A 378 8.88 -10.43 24.12
CA THR A 378 9.84 -10.56 25.24
C THR A 378 10.08 -9.30 26.03
N MET A 379 9.54 -8.15 25.60
CA MET A 379 9.80 -6.89 26.29
C MET A 379 9.16 -6.85 27.67
N THR A 380 9.91 -6.26 28.60
CA THR A 380 9.53 -6.02 29.99
C THR A 380 9.91 -4.59 30.38
N ASN A 381 9.34 -4.06 31.47
CA ASN A 381 9.74 -2.74 31.97
C ASN A 381 11.23 -2.65 32.33
N ALA A 382 11.81 -3.74 32.85
CA ALA A 382 13.25 -3.80 33.14
C ALA A 382 14.08 -3.72 31.85
N LEU A 383 13.62 -4.32 30.76
CA LEU A 383 14.32 -4.26 29.48
C LEU A 383 14.20 -2.88 28.83
N TRP A 384 13.01 -2.27 28.90
CA TRP A 384 12.82 -0.87 28.49
C TRP A 384 13.73 0.10 29.26
N GLN A 385 13.91 -0.11 30.57
CA GLN A 385 14.83 0.68 31.39
C GLN A 385 16.30 0.51 30.97
N GLN A 386 16.72 -0.68 30.53
CA GLN A 386 18.06 -0.87 29.98
C GLN A 386 18.25 -0.10 28.67
N ILE A 387 17.23 -0.11 27.81
CA ILE A 387 17.25 0.58 26.51
C ILE A 387 17.27 2.10 26.68
N VAL A 388 16.33 2.64 27.47
CA VAL A 388 16.13 4.09 27.60
C VAL A 388 17.08 4.72 28.61
N GLY A 389 17.45 3.98 29.65
CA GLY A 389 18.28 4.46 30.75
C GLY A 389 17.48 5.10 31.89
N PRO A 390 18.18 5.71 32.87
CA PRO A 390 17.55 6.40 33.97
C PRO A 390 16.80 7.65 33.46
N ILE A 391 15.57 7.83 33.92
CA ILE A 391 14.82 9.07 33.69
C ILE A 391 15.36 10.10 34.68
N SER A 392 15.97 11.17 34.16
CA SER A 392 16.35 12.30 35.01
C SER A 392 15.10 13.15 35.28
N PRO A 393 14.89 13.60 36.52
CA PRO A 393 13.77 14.46 36.88
C PRO A 393 13.83 15.84 36.22
#